data_AF-A0A7J4EL36-F1
#
_entry.id   AF-A0A7J4EL36-F1
#
_cell.length_a   1.000
_cell.length_b   1.000
_cell.length_c   1.000
_cell.angle_alpha   90.00
_cell.angle_beta   90.00
_cell.angle_gamma   90.00
#
_symmetry.space_group_name_H-M   'P 1'
#
loop_
_entity.id
_entity.type
_entity.pdbx_description
1 polymer ?
#
loop_
_entity_poly.entity_id
_entity_poly.type
_entity_poly.pdbx_seq_one_letter_code
_entity_poly.pdbx_strand_id
1 'polypeptide(L)'
;MKKQKNQKNLRTPIVCVVGHVDHGKTTLLDKIRGTTIADKEAGAITQHIGATEVPLNVIKKVCGALFKGNFLVQGLLFIDTPGHHAFTTLRSRGGALADLAIVIVDIKEGFKPQTYESINLLKRFKTPFVVAANKIDRIPGWNPHQGEPFLLTYKKQGKHVQQLLDEKIYNLIELLYDEGFSSDRYDRIRDFQRNIGVIPISAKTGEGIPDILMVLVGLAQKFLEKDLHYRAKGAGVGTVLEIKEEKGLGTTLDVILYDGELKVRDTIVVGGSEKPIITKVRALLKPRPLHEIRSEEKFKSIKHVTAASGIKVAAPNLEGALAGAPLRVADKDINKTIKEVQFELENVKIETSEKGIFVKADAIGSLEAIASELKNAQIKIWRAEVGDLSKRDIIEVETLKDPFLRVLLGFNVKILPDAEEYLNKSEVKVFTNNVIYKLIEDYQNWIDEQKAIFEKKIASAIIRPGRFRILPDYIFRQSKPAVVGVEVLGGMIKPNVFLMKEDGSRIGIIKGIQEHNKNISEAKVGKEVAVSIDGPIVGRHIHEGETLYVDIPEKHAKALEQELYDTMTADEIETFELFLDIKRKHDLFWAK
;
A
#
# COMPACT_ATOMS: atom_id res chain seq x y z
N MET A 1 -41.24 -45.35 9.76
CA MET A 1 -39.84 -45.18 9.30
C MET A 1 -39.40 -43.75 9.55
N LYS A 2 -38.52 -43.52 10.53
CA LYS A 2 -37.97 -42.20 10.84
C LYS A 2 -37.04 -41.76 9.68
N LYS A 3 -37.34 -40.63 9.04
CA LYS A 3 -36.46 -39.95 8.08
C LYS A 3 -35.05 -39.86 8.67
N GLN A 4 -34.08 -40.54 8.05
CA GLN A 4 -32.66 -40.29 8.29
C GLN A 4 -32.40 -38.81 7.99
N LYS A 5 -32.10 -38.02 9.03
CA LYS A 5 -31.55 -36.67 8.86
C LYS A 5 -30.29 -36.80 8.01
N ASN A 6 -30.26 -36.14 6.85
CA ASN A 6 -29.05 -35.92 6.06
C ASN A 6 -27.90 -35.56 7.01
N GLN A 7 -26.86 -36.41 7.08
CA GLN A 7 -25.60 -36.01 7.67
C GLN A 7 -25.10 -34.80 6.87
N LYS A 8 -25.02 -33.65 7.54
CA LYS A 8 -24.60 -32.39 6.96
C LYS A 8 -23.14 -32.51 6.51
N ASN A 9 -22.91 -32.60 5.22
CA ASN A 9 -21.57 -32.55 4.63
C ASN A 9 -21.04 -31.11 4.74
N LEU A 10 -20.14 -30.86 5.69
CA LEU A 10 -19.42 -29.60 5.84
C LEU A 10 -18.03 -29.74 5.22
N ARG A 11 -17.60 -28.76 4.43
CA ARG A 11 -16.21 -28.73 3.93
C ARG A 11 -15.26 -28.34 5.06
N THR A 12 -13.98 -28.64 4.87
CA THR A 12 -12.92 -28.18 5.76
C THR A 12 -12.88 -26.64 5.79
N PRO A 13 -12.93 -26.01 6.98
CA PRO A 13 -12.72 -24.58 7.12
C PRO A 13 -11.30 -24.20 6.73
N ILE A 14 -11.16 -23.12 6.00
CA ILE A 14 -9.89 -22.58 5.55
C ILE A 14 -9.46 -21.48 6.53
N VAL A 15 -8.27 -21.62 7.09
CA VAL A 15 -7.70 -20.73 8.10
C VAL A 15 -6.46 -20.06 7.55
N CYS A 16 -6.47 -18.73 7.49
CA CYS A 16 -5.28 -17.96 7.09
C CYS A 16 -4.47 -17.52 8.31
N VAL A 17 -3.15 -17.52 8.23
CA VAL A 17 -2.26 -17.02 9.29
C VAL A 17 -1.56 -15.74 8.83
N VAL A 18 -1.92 -14.60 9.41
CA VAL A 18 -1.42 -13.27 9.05
C VAL A 18 -0.67 -12.64 10.22
N GLY A 19 0.17 -11.63 9.95
CA GLY A 19 0.97 -10.94 10.97
C GLY A 19 2.28 -10.41 10.41
N HIS A 20 3.03 -9.66 11.22
CA HIS A 20 4.29 -9.04 10.79
C HIS A 20 5.38 -10.07 10.48
N VAL A 21 6.39 -9.66 9.70
CA VAL A 21 7.64 -10.42 9.53
C VAL A 21 8.23 -10.76 10.90
N ASP A 22 8.77 -11.96 11.03
CA ASP A 22 9.35 -12.51 12.26
C ASP A 22 8.42 -12.67 13.48
N HIS A 23 7.13 -12.38 13.37
CA HIS A 23 6.17 -12.64 14.46
C HIS A 23 5.83 -14.14 14.62
N GLY A 24 6.34 -15.00 13.72
CA GLY A 24 6.37 -16.45 13.87
C GLY A 24 5.25 -17.22 13.15
N LYS A 25 4.69 -16.66 12.06
CA LYS A 25 3.65 -17.31 11.21
C LYS A 25 4.06 -18.72 10.78
N THR A 26 5.21 -18.82 10.10
CA THR A 26 5.77 -20.06 9.57
C THR A 26 6.12 -21.03 10.69
N THR A 27 6.72 -20.55 11.78
CA THR A 27 7.06 -21.36 12.95
C THR A 27 5.81 -21.98 13.60
N LEU A 28 4.70 -21.23 13.66
CA LEU A 28 3.43 -21.75 14.18
C LEU A 28 2.91 -22.88 13.30
N LEU A 29 2.90 -22.67 11.97
CA LEU A 29 2.42 -23.66 11.02
C LEU A 29 3.31 -24.91 10.99
N ASP A 30 4.63 -24.75 11.06
CA ASP A 30 5.60 -25.83 11.23
C ASP A 30 5.34 -26.65 12.49
N LYS A 31 5.10 -25.98 13.61
CA LYS A 31 4.80 -26.67 14.87
C LYS A 31 3.46 -27.43 14.81
N ILE A 32 2.47 -26.91 14.08
CA ILE A 32 1.21 -27.61 13.81
C ILE A 32 1.42 -28.80 12.87
N ARG A 33 2.29 -28.67 11.85
CA ARG A 33 2.67 -29.75 10.92
C ARG A 33 3.48 -30.86 11.60
N GLY A 34 4.28 -30.53 12.60
CA GLY A 34 5.30 -31.41 13.16
C GLY A 34 6.56 -31.52 12.30
N THR A 35 6.79 -30.54 11.41
CA THR A 35 7.96 -30.45 10.52
C THR A 35 8.67 -29.10 10.73
N THR A 36 9.97 -29.02 10.39
CA THR A 36 10.74 -27.77 10.47
C THR A 36 11.11 -27.31 9.05
N ILE A 37 10.33 -26.38 8.50
CA ILE A 37 10.51 -25.80 7.15
C ILE A 37 11.18 -24.43 7.25
N ALA A 38 10.84 -23.62 8.27
CA ALA A 38 11.38 -22.28 8.48
C ALA A 38 12.92 -22.23 8.50
N ASP A 39 13.57 -23.25 9.08
CA ASP A 39 15.03 -23.33 9.14
C ASP A 39 15.70 -23.70 7.80
N LYS A 40 14.92 -24.14 6.80
CA LYS A 40 15.40 -24.58 5.48
C LYS A 40 15.22 -23.54 4.37
N GLU A 41 14.42 -22.49 4.60
CA GLU A 41 14.22 -21.39 3.65
C GLU A 41 15.37 -20.37 3.75
N ALA A 42 15.80 -19.81 2.60
CA ALA A 42 16.87 -18.82 2.56
C ALA A 42 16.48 -17.58 3.39
N GLY A 43 17.24 -17.30 4.46
CA GLY A 43 16.97 -16.19 5.38
C GLY A 43 15.87 -16.45 6.41
N ALA A 44 15.38 -17.69 6.56
CA ALA A 44 14.30 -18.07 7.48
C ALA A 44 12.96 -17.32 7.26
N ILE A 45 12.76 -16.79 6.05
CA ILE A 45 11.54 -16.08 5.62
C ILE A 45 10.75 -16.91 4.61
N THR A 46 9.43 -16.89 4.75
CA THR A 46 8.50 -17.55 3.81
C THR A 46 8.30 -16.71 2.57
N GLN A 47 8.64 -17.30 1.41
CA GLN A 47 8.60 -16.63 0.10
C GLN A 47 7.46 -17.10 -0.81
N HIS A 48 6.79 -18.21 -0.47
CA HIS A 48 5.70 -18.78 -1.26
C HIS A 48 4.42 -18.90 -0.43
N ILE A 49 3.28 -19.16 -1.08
CA ILE A 49 2.01 -19.55 -0.47
C ILE A 49 1.95 -21.07 -0.43
N GLY A 50 1.50 -21.64 0.68
CA GLY A 50 1.16 -23.06 0.69
C GLY A 50 0.03 -23.41 1.61
N ALA A 51 -0.47 -24.63 1.45
CA ALA A 51 -1.67 -25.09 2.10
C ALA A 51 -1.36 -26.38 2.88
N THR A 52 -1.79 -26.42 4.14
CA THR A 52 -1.59 -27.54 5.06
C THR A 52 -2.93 -28.02 5.58
N GLU A 53 -3.31 -29.25 5.25
CA GLU A 53 -4.47 -29.90 5.85
C GLU A 53 -4.10 -30.53 7.20
N VAL A 54 -4.84 -30.16 8.24
CA VAL A 54 -4.75 -30.71 9.59
C VAL A 54 -6.05 -31.44 9.91
N PRO A 55 -6.08 -32.78 9.75
CA PRO A 55 -7.27 -33.59 10.00
C PRO A 55 -7.76 -33.52 11.45
N LEU A 56 -9.07 -33.66 11.67
CA LEU A 56 -9.67 -33.57 13.01
C LEU A 56 -9.11 -34.60 13.99
N ASN A 57 -8.74 -35.81 13.53
CA ASN A 57 -8.11 -36.82 14.40
C ASN A 57 -6.73 -36.38 14.90
N VAL A 58 -5.97 -35.63 14.10
CA VAL A 58 -4.70 -35.01 14.53
C VAL A 58 -5.00 -33.92 15.55
N ILE A 59 -5.98 -33.04 15.29
CA ILE A 59 -6.38 -31.99 16.22
C ILE A 59 -6.81 -32.59 17.57
N LYS A 60 -7.61 -33.66 17.56
CA LYS A 60 -8.00 -34.42 18.76
C LYS A 60 -6.79 -34.91 19.55
N LYS A 61 -5.79 -35.46 18.87
CA LYS A 61 -4.56 -35.96 19.50
C LYS A 61 -3.76 -34.83 20.14
N VAL A 62 -3.62 -33.69 19.45
CA VAL A 62 -2.89 -32.52 19.96
C VAL A 62 -3.61 -31.88 21.14
N CYS A 63 -4.94 -31.77 21.08
CA CYS A 63 -5.75 -31.17 22.14
C CYS A 63 -5.90 -32.08 23.37
N GLY A 64 -5.81 -33.40 23.20
CA GLY A 64 -5.95 -34.37 24.30
C GLY A 64 -7.23 -34.14 25.11
N ALA A 65 -7.07 -33.99 26.43
CA ALA A 65 -8.19 -33.75 27.35
C ALA A 65 -8.90 -32.39 27.17
N LEU A 66 -8.28 -31.44 26.45
CA LEU A 66 -8.90 -30.16 26.10
C LEU A 66 -9.99 -30.32 25.04
N PHE A 67 -9.92 -31.39 24.22
CA PHE A 67 -10.88 -31.62 23.15
C PHE A 67 -12.24 -32.06 23.71
N LYS A 68 -13.16 -31.09 23.85
CA LYS A 68 -14.51 -31.32 24.38
C LYS A 68 -15.56 -31.07 23.31
N GLY A 69 -16.27 -32.12 22.91
CA GLY A 69 -17.41 -32.03 22.02
C GLY A 69 -17.28 -32.90 20.76
N ASN A 70 -18.43 -33.08 20.10
CA ASN A 70 -18.51 -33.74 18.80
C ASN A 70 -18.52 -32.68 17.72
N PHE A 71 -17.46 -32.67 16.91
CA PHE A 71 -17.33 -31.73 15.80
C PHE A 71 -17.69 -32.38 14.47
N LEU A 72 -18.44 -31.65 13.64
CA LEU A 72 -18.88 -32.05 12.31
C LEU A 72 -17.85 -31.73 11.22
N VAL A 73 -17.01 -30.71 11.46
CA VAL A 73 -15.92 -30.34 10.55
C VAL A 73 -14.85 -31.44 10.50
N GLN A 74 -14.29 -31.70 9.31
CA GLN A 74 -13.36 -32.81 9.10
C GLN A 74 -11.89 -32.49 9.46
N GLY A 75 -11.58 -31.23 9.73
CA GLY A 75 -10.24 -30.74 10.03
C GLY A 75 -10.17 -29.23 9.86
N LEU A 76 -8.97 -28.70 9.63
CA LEU A 76 -8.70 -27.32 9.23
C LEU A 76 -7.71 -27.31 8.05
N LEU A 77 -7.90 -26.41 7.09
CA LEU A 77 -6.95 -26.15 6.00
C LEU A 77 -6.24 -24.85 6.30
N PHE A 78 -4.98 -24.91 6.73
CA PHE A 78 -4.19 -23.72 6.95
C PHE A 78 -3.59 -23.22 5.64
N ILE A 79 -3.66 -21.93 5.39
CA ILE A 79 -2.92 -21.27 4.32
C ILE A 79 -1.74 -20.53 4.96
N ASP A 80 -0.54 -20.96 4.59
CA ASP A 80 0.73 -20.31 4.91
C ASP A 80 0.95 -19.20 3.88
N THR A 81 0.83 -17.95 4.31
CA THR A 81 0.97 -16.79 3.45
C THR A 81 2.32 -16.12 3.69
N PRO A 82 3.13 -15.87 2.63
CA PRO A 82 4.35 -15.10 2.75
C PRO A 82 3.97 -13.64 3.01
N GLY A 83 4.35 -13.11 4.17
CA GLY A 83 4.04 -11.73 4.57
C GLY A 83 2.57 -11.35 4.34
N HIS A 84 2.34 -10.12 3.90
CA HIS A 84 1.01 -9.58 3.59
C HIS A 84 0.45 -9.96 2.21
N HIS A 85 1.31 -10.47 1.34
CA HIS A 85 1.11 -10.59 -0.12
C HIS A 85 -0.05 -11.50 -0.52
N ALA A 86 -0.31 -12.54 0.26
CA ALA A 86 -1.31 -13.52 -0.13
C ALA A 86 -2.71 -13.20 0.38
N PHE A 87 -2.89 -12.39 1.42
CA PHE A 87 -4.24 -12.08 1.90
C PHE A 87 -5.03 -11.27 0.87
N THR A 88 -4.37 -10.35 0.17
CA THR A 88 -4.94 -9.56 -0.93
C THR A 88 -5.31 -10.45 -2.12
N THR A 89 -4.40 -11.33 -2.53
CA THR A 89 -4.59 -12.33 -3.60
C THR A 89 -5.69 -13.36 -3.26
N LEU A 90 -5.84 -13.68 -1.97
CA LEU A 90 -6.82 -14.63 -1.45
C LEU A 90 -8.21 -14.03 -1.24
N ARG A 91 -8.53 -12.81 -1.67
CA ARG A 91 -9.88 -12.27 -1.40
C ARG A 91 -10.55 -11.45 -2.47
N SER A 92 -9.94 -11.34 -3.64
CA SER A 92 -10.50 -10.59 -4.75
C SER A 92 -11.87 -11.10 -5.25
N ARG A 93 -12.33 -12.32 -4.90
CA ARG A 93 -13.51 -12.91 -5.57
C ARG A 93 -14.45 -13.73 -4.69
N GLY A 94 -15.58 -13.13 -4.30
CA GLY A 94 -16.89 -13.79 -4.19
C GLY A 94 -17.12 -14.86 -3.12
N GLY A 95 -16.09 -15.31 -2.43
CA GLY A 95 -16.16 -16.21 -1.28
C GLY A 95 -14.97 -15.95 -0.39
N ALA A 96 -15.18 -15.92 0.93
CA ALA A 96 -14.09 -15.85 1.88
C ALA A 96 -13.19 -17.08 1.67
N LEU A 97 -12.07 -16.96 0.95
CA LEU A 97 -11.13 -18.09 0.81
C LEU A 97 -10.60 -18.50 2.18
N ALA A 98 -10.56 -17.58 3.15
CA ALA A 98 -10.32 -17.89 4.55
C ALA A 98 -11.64 -17.70 5.33
N ASP A 99 -12.18 -18.80 5.82
CA ASP A 99 -13.33 -18.86 6.72
C ASP A 99 -12.98 -18.22 8.08
N LEU A 100 -11.72 -18.37 8.52
CA LEU A 100 -11.16 -17.80 9.74
C LEU A 100 -9.75 -17.27 9.49
N ALA A 101 -9.27 -16.38 10.37
CA ALA A 101 -7.87 -15.99 10.40
C ALA A 101 -7.25 -16.06 11.80
N ILE A 102 -5.94 -16.25 11.84
CA ILE A 102 -5.09 -16.04 13.02
C ILE A 102 -4.23 -14.81 12.74
N VAL A 103 -4.34 -13.77 13.56
CA VAL A 103 -3.40 -12.65 13.57
C VAL A 103 -2.32 -12.96 14.59
N ILE A 104 -1.12 -13.29 14.13
CA ILE A 104 0.02 -13.56 15.02
C ILE A 104 0.77 -12.27 15.33
N VAL A 105 1.04 -12.08 16.62
CA VAL A 105 1.71 -10.88 17.15
C VAL A 105 2.79 -11.32 18.14
N ASP A 106 4.01 -10.82 17.98
CA ASP A 106 5.04 -10.99 19.01
C ASP A 106 4.64 -10.19 20.26
N ILE A 107 4.46 -10.89 21.39
CA ILE A 107 4.01 -10.31 22.67
C ILE A 107 4.94 -9.23 23.22
N LYS A 108 6.23 -9.24 22.82
CA LYS A 108 7.19 -8.22 23.23
C LYS A 108 7.14 -6.98 22.35
N GLU A 109 6.90 -7.16 21.04
CA GLU A 109 6.94 -6.08 20.06
C GLU A 109 5.61 -5.34 19.88
N GLY A 110 4.48 -6.01 20.11
CA GLY A 110 3.16 -5.45 19.86
C GLY A 110 2.83 -5.33 18.38
N PHE A 111 1.88 -4.45 18.03
CA PHE A 111 1.48 -4.25 16.64
C PHE A 111 2.58 -3.54 15.84
N LYS A 112 2.76 -4.00 14.61
CA LYS A 112 3.66 -3.41 13.60
C LYS A 112 2.83 -2.99 12.38
N PRO A 113 3.39 -2.21 11.43
CA PRO A 113 2.61 -1.73 10.26
C PRO A 113 1.85 -2.83 9.52
N GLN A 114 2.47 -3.99 9.33
CA GLN A 114 1.83 -5.16 8.72
C GLN A 114 0.72 -5.76 9.61
N THR A 115 0.79 -5.65 10.93
CA THR A 115 -0.31 -6.09 11.80
C THR A 115 -1.56 -5.21 11.57
N TYR A 116 -1.38 -3.89 11.51
CA TYR A 116 -2.48 -2.95 11.23
C TYR A 116 -3.10 -3.18 9.86
N GLU A 117 -2.28 -3.32 8.83
CA GLU A 117 -2.76 -3.63 7.49
C GLU A 117 -3.53 -4.98 7.47
N SER A 118 -3.09 -5.99 8.22
CA SER A 118 -3.79 -7.30 8.29
C SER A 118 -5.16 -7.13 8.91
N ILE A 119 -5.23 -6.36 9.98
CA ILE A 119 -6.47 -6.06 10.68
C ILE A 119 -7.43 -5.28 9.78
N ASN A 120 -6.95 -4.27 9.07
CA ASN A 120 -7.77 -3.48 8.15
C ASN A 120 -8.35 -4.33 7.02
N LEU A 121 -7.56 -5.24 6.46
CA LEU A 121 -8.05 -6.21 5.49
C LEU A 121 -9.12 -7.12 6.11
N LEU A 122 -8.87 -7.68 7.31
CA LEU A 122 -9.85 -8.51 8.02
C LEU A 122 -11.17 -7.78 8.31
N LYS A 123 -11.11 -6.50 8.72
CA LYS A 123 -12.27 -5.61 8.91
C LYS A 123 -13.04 -5.41 7.62
N ARG A 124 -12.36 -4.93 6.57
CA ARG A 124 -12.93 -4.58 5.27
C ARG A 124 -13.82 -5.69 4.74
N PHE A 125 -13.33 -6.91 4.87
CA PHE A 125 -14.02 -8.05 4.31
C PHE A 125 -14.80 -8.89 5.34
N LYS A 126 -14.77 -8.52 6.62
CA LYS A 126 -15.53 -9.18 7.70
C LYS A 126 -15.12 -10.65 7.93
N THR A 127 -13.81 -10.97 7.88
CA THR A 127 -13.37 -12.31 8.32
C THR A 127 -13.27 -12.37 9.83
N PRO A 128 -13.91 -13.36 10.48
CA PRO A 128 -13.70 -13.62 11.89
C PRO A 128 -12.26 -14.08 12.14
N PHE A 129 -11.65 -13.59 13.22
CA PHE A 129 -10.26 -13.94 13.54
C PHE A 129 -10.01 -14.04 15.04
N VAL A 130 -8.90 -14.67 15.39
CA VAL A 130 -8.32 -14.70 16.74
C VAL A 130 -6.92 -14.10 16.71
N VAL A 131 -6.44 -13.59 17.84
CA VAL A 131 -5.08 -13.06 17.96
C VAL A 131 -4.22 -14.08 18.70
N ALA A 132 -3.13 -14.51 18.06
CA ALA A 132 -2.12 -15.36 18.68
C ALA A 132 -0.99 -14.48 19.23
N ALA A 133 -0.97 -14.30 20.55
CA ALA A 133 0.09 -13.60 21.27
C ALA A 133 1.31 -14.51 21.41
N ASN A 134 2.20 -14.46 20.42
CA ASN A 134 3.30 -15.40 20.24
C ASN A 134 4.57 -15.00 21.02
N LYS A 135 5.47 -15.98 21.16
CA LYS A 135 6.78 -15.89 21.82
C LYS A 135 6.70 -15.63 23.32
N ILE A 136 5.71 -16.21 24.00
CA ILE A 136 5.62 -16.16 25.48
C ILE A 136 6.86 -16.78 26.17
N ASP A 137 7.57 -17.68 25.48
CA ASP A 137 8.85 -18.24 25.94
C ASP A 137 9.95 -17.20 26.12
N ARG A 138 9.78 -15.99 25.57
CA ARG A 138 10.71 -14.87 25.72
C ARG A 138 10.38 -13.94 26.89
N ILE A 139 9.31 -14.20 27.65
CA ILE A 139 9.02 -13.43 28.87
C ILE A 139 10.13 -13.72 29.89
N PRO A 140 10.76 -12.70 30.51
CA PRO A 140 11.81 -12.91 31.51
C PRO A 140 11.34 -13.82 32.65
N GLY A 141 12.09 -14.89 32.90
CA GLY A 141 11.76 -15.88 33.94
C GLY A 141 10.71 -16.93 33.53
N TRP A 142 10.26 -16.95 32.26
CA TRP A 142 9.36 -18.01 31.76
C TRP A 142 10.03 -19.38 31.81
N ASN A 143 9.33 -20.36 32.39
CA ASN A 143 9.74 -21.76 32.44
C ASN A 143 8.92 -22.58 31.43
N PRO A 144 9.50 -23.00 30.29
CA PRO A 144 8.74 -23.58 29.19
C PRO A 144 8.28 -25.02 29.48
N HIS A 145 7.01 -25.32 29.17
CA HIS A 145 6.42 -26.65 29.25
C HIS A 145 5.96 -27.14 27.86
N GLN A 146 6.83 -27.89 27.18
CA GLN A 146 6.66 -28.26 25.76
C GLN A 146 5.27 -28.83 25.43
N GLY A 147 4.60 -28.20 24.45
CA GLY A 147 3.31 -28.67 23.90
C GLY A 147 2.11 -28.60 24.85
N GLU A 148 2.25 -28.04 26.06
CA GLU A 148 1.14 -27.96 27.00
C GLU A 148 0.11 -26.87 26.63
N PRO A 149 -1.18 -27.08 26.95
CA PRO A 149 -2.18 -26.01 26.90
C PRO A 149 -1.76 -24.80 27.76
N PHE A 150 -2.08 -23.60 27.28
CA PHE A 150 -1.62 -22.34 27.89
C PHE A 150 -1.97 -22.26 29.38
N LEU A 151 -3.22 -22.57 29.77
CA LEU A 151 -3.65 -22.46 31.17
C LEU A 151 -2.89 -23.40 32.12
N LEU A 152 -2.36 -24.52 31.64
CA LEU A 152 -1.57 -25.44 32.47
C LEU A 152 -0.16 -24.91 32.68
N THR A 153 0.50 -24.45 31.61
CA THR A 153 1.83 -23.85 31.72
C THR A 153 1.79 -22.53 32.51
N TYR A 154 0.78 -21.68 32.30
CA TYR A 154 0.61 -20.40 32.99
C TYR A 154 0.54 -20.59 34.51
N LYS A 155 -0.23 -21.58 35.00
CA LYS A 155 -0.37 -21.87 36.43
C LYS A 155 0.92 -22.34 37.11
N LYS A 156 1.87 -22.89 36.34
CA LYS A 156 3.18 -23.34 36.83
C LYS A 156 4.21 -22.22 36.93
N GLN A 157 3.93 -21.07 36.33
CA GLN A 157 4.83 -19.91 36.36
C GLN A 157 4.80 -19.20 37.73
N GLY A 158 5.89 -18.53 38.08
CA GLY A 158 5.93 -17.65 39.25
C GLY A 158 4.99 -16.45 39.09
N LYS A 159 4.44 -15.94 40.20
CA LYS A 159 3.47 -14.82 40.20
C LYS A 159 3.99 -13.58 39.44
N HIS A 160 5.27 -13.26 39.59
CA HIS A 160 5.90 -12.14 38.90
C HIS A 160 5.89 -12.33 37.37
N VAL A 161 6.19 -13.54 36.88
CA VAL A 161 6.18 -13.87 35.46
C VAL A 161 4.76 -13.82 34.88
N GLN A 162 3.77 -14.31 35.63
CA GLN A 162 2.35 -14.21 35.25
C GLN A 162 1.93 -12.75 35.09
N GLN A 163 2.32 -11.89 36.03
CA GLN A 163 2.01 -10.46 35.99
C GLN A 163 2.65 -9.77 34.77
N LEU A 164 3.92 -10.08 34.47
CA LEU A 164 4.60 -9.54 33.27
C LEU A 164 3.90 -9.95 31.97
N LEU A 165 3.48 -11.22 31.86
CA LEU A 165 2.74 -11.68 30.69
C LEU A 165 1.37 -10.99 30.59
N ASP A 166 0.63 -10.90 31.70
CA ASP A 166 -0.68 -10.28 31.71
C ASP A 166 -0.60 -8.79 31.33
N GLU A 167 0.41 -8.05 31.80
CA GLU A 167 0.66 -6.67 31.38
C GLU A 167 0.84 -6.55 29.85
N LYS A 168 1.66 -7.43 29.25
CA LYS A 168 1.84 -7.44 27.79
C LYS A 168 0.57 -7.78 27.03
N ILE A 169 -0.25 -8.70 27.56
CA ILE A 169 -1.54 -9.04 26.98
C ILE A 169 -2.50 -7.85 27.07
N TYR A 170 -2.53 -7.13 28.19
CA TYR A 170 -3.35 -5.92 28.32
C TYR A 170 -2.96 -4.85 27.31
N ASN A 171 -1.67 -4.62 27.09
CA ASN A 171 -1.23 -3.67 26.06
C ASN A 171 -1.69 -4.09 24.65
N LEU A 172 -1.71 -5.39 24.33
CA LEU A 172 -2.27 -5.88 23.07
C LEU A 172 -3.79 -5.66 22.97
N ILE A 173 -4.51 -5.84 24.08
CA ILE A 173 -5.95 -5.60 24.15
C ILE A 173 -6.26 -4.11 23.93
N GLU A 174 -5.43 -3.22 24.49
CA GLU A 174 -5.54 -1.77 24.28
C GLU A 174 -5.37 -1.40 22.80
N LEU A 175 -4.35 -1.94 22.13
CA LEU A 175 -4.16 -1.75 20.68
C LEU A 175 -5.35 -2.28 19.84
N LEU A 176 -5.94 -3.40 20.24
CA LEU A 176 -7.16 -3.91 19.59
C LEU A 176 -8.37 -3.01 19.81
N TYR A 177 -8.46 -2.38 20.98
CA TYR A 177 -9.51 -1.43 21.32
C TYR A 177 -9.40 -0.14 20.50
N ASP A 178 -8.19 0.38 20.32
CA ASP A 178 -7.92 1.52 19.42
C ASP A 178 -8.30 1.20 17.97
N GLU A 179 -8.12 -0.05 17.56
CA GLU A 179 -8.61 -0.58 16.29
C GLU A 179 -10.11 -0.89 16.28
N GLY A 180 -10.87 -0.54 17.32
CA GLY A 180 -12.32 -0.67 17.38
C GLY A 180 -12.84 -2.09 17.67
N PHE A 181 -12.02 -2.97 18.25
CA PHE A 181 -12.44 -4.31 18.66
C PHE A 181 -12.51 -4.48 20.17
N SER A 182 -13.59 -5.12 20.62
CA SER A 182 -13.62 -5.69 21.97
C SER A 182 -12.80 -6.97 21.99
N SER A 183 -11.89 -7.11 22.95
CA SER A 183 -11.02 -8.29 23.07
C SER A 183 -10.66 -8.58 24.52
N ASP A 184 -10.35 -9.85 24.81
CA ASP A 184 -9.79 -10.28 26.08
C ASP A 184 -9.02 -11.59 25.88
N ARG A 185 -8.31 -12.07 26.90
CA ARG A 185 -7.70 -13.40 26.89
C ARG A 185 -8.79 -14.45 26.71
N TYR A 186 -8.55 -15.41 25.82
CA TYR A 186 -9.58 -16.35 25.35
C TYR A 186 -10.32 -17.11 26.48
N ASP A 187 -9.66 -17.39 27.61
CA ASP A 187 -10.24 -18.08 28.77
C ASP A 187 -11.22 -17.21 29.59
N ARG A 188 -11.20 -15.89 29.39
CA ARG A 188 -12.07 -14.91 30.07
C ARG A 188 -13.31 -14.56 29.24
N ILE A 189 -13.32 -14.94 27.97
CA ILE A 189 -14.41 -14.63 27.03
C ILE A 189 -15.57 -15.62 27.20
N ARG A 190 -16.77 -15.09 27.40
CA ARG A 190 -18.03 -15.86 27.36
C ARG A 190 -18.68 -15.84 25.97
N ASP A 191 -18.60 -14.70 25.29
CA ASP A 191 -19.19 -14.49 23.97
C ASP A 191 -18.15 -14.12 22.91
N PHE A 192 -17.74 -15.12 22.14
CA PHE A 192 -16.82 -14.99 21.01
C PHE A 192 -17.47 -14.35 19.75
N GLN A 193 -18.77 -14.05 19.75
CA GLN A 193 -19.39 -13.30 18.63
C GLN A 193 -19.01 -11.82 18.67
N ARG A 194 -18.84 -11.28 19.88
CA ARG A 194 -18.59 -9.85 20.10
C ARG A 194 -17.15 -9.55 20.48
N ASN A 195 -16.41 -10.56 20.94
CA ASN A 195 -15.08 -10.40 21.48
C ASN A 195 -14.06 -11.25 20.72
N ILE A 196 -12.94 -10.62 20.38
CA ILE A 196 -11.77 -11.29 19.83
C ILE A 196 -11.01 -11.98 20.96
N GLY A 197 -10.73 -13.28 20.78
CA GLY A 197 -9.89 -14.04 21.70
C GLY A 197 -8.41 -13.81 21.45
N VAL A 198 -7.72 -13.30 22.47
CA VAL A 198 -6.24 -13.27 22.53
C VAL A 198 -5.76 -14.58 23.16
N ILE A 199 -5.00 -15.36 22.41
CA ILE A 199 -4.52 -16.69 22.80
C ILE A 199 -2.99 -16.62 22.93
N PRO A 200 -2.43 -16.69 24.15
CA PRO A 200 -0.98 -16.68 24.34
C PRO A 200 -0.37 -18.01 23.92
N ILE A 201 0.66 -17.95 23.09
CA ILE A 201 1.33 -19.13 22.54
C ILE A 201 2.85 -18.98 22.51
N SER A 202 3.53 -20.11 22.41
CA SER A 202 4.87 -20.18 21.85
C SER A 202 4.88 -21.14 20.68
N ALA A 203 5.06 -20.60 19.47
CA ALA A 203 5.27 -21.42 18.28
C ALA A 203 6.52 -22.31 18.40
N LYS A 204 7.52 -21.89 19.19
CA LYS A 204 8.76 -22.64 19.41
C LYS A 204 8.54 -23.85 20.31
N THR A 205 7.97 -23.66 21.50
CA THR A 205 7.77 -24.74 22.48
C THR A 205 6.48 -25.53 22.22
N GLY A 206 5.55 -24.98 21.44
CA GLY A 206 4.22 -25.54 21.20
C GLY A 206 3.20 -25.24 22.29
N GLU A 207 3.57 -24.46 23.31
CA GLU A 207 2.65 -24.01 24.35
C GLU A 207 1.49 -23.20 23.73
N GLY A 208 0.26 -23.50 24.13
CA GLY A 208 -0.94 -22.79 23.66
C GLY A 208 -1.44 -23.15 22.25
N ILE A 209 -0.71 -23.96 21.48
CA ILE A 209 -1.19 -24.49 20.18
C ILE A 209 -2.46 -25.34 20.33
N PRO A 210 -2.58 -26.23 21.34
CA PRO A 210 -3.84 -26.92 21.61
C PRO A 210 -5.04 -25.96 21.74
N ASP A 211 -4.84 -24.83 22.42
CA ASP A 211 -5.87 -23.83 22.66
C ASP A 211 -6.29 -23.14 21.36
N ILE A 212 -5.35 -22.72 20.51
CA ILE A 212 -5.64 -22.14 19.19
C ILE A 212 -6.48 -23.10 18.35
N LEU A 213 -6.05 -24.36 18.21
CA LEU A 213 -6.75 -25.35 17.39
C LEU A 213 -8.17 -25.59 17.90
N MET A 214 -8.34 -25.68 19.22
CA MET A 214 -9.64 -25.89 19.84
C MET A 214 -10.58 -24.68 19.62
N VAL A 215 -10.07 -23.46 19.79
CA VAL A 215 -10.86 -22.24 19.55
C VAL A 215 -11.27 -22.15 18.08
N LEU A 216 -10.36 -22.38 17.12
CA LEU A 216 -10.67 -22.32 15.70
C LEU A 216 -11.74 -23.35 15.28
N VAL A 217 -11.61 -24.60 15.72
CA VAL A 217 -12.60 -25.65 15.45
C VAL A 217 -13.97 -25.27 16.07
N GLY A 218 -13.96 -24.71 17.28
CA GLY A 218 -15.16 -24.20 17.95
C GLY A 218 -15.84 -23.06 17.19
N LEU A 219 -15.08 -22.07 16.73
CA LEU A 219 -15.57 -20.94 15.96
C LEU A 219 -16.15 -21.39 14.61
N ALA A 220 -15.42 -22.24 13.88
CA ALA A 220 -15.86 -22.77 12.59
C ALA A 220 -17.20 -23.52 12.73
N GLN A 221 -17.33 -24.38 13.73
CA GLN A 221 -18.57 -25.11 13.96
C GLN A 221 -19.72 -24.22 14.40
N LYS A 222 -19.50 -23.30 15.34
CA LYS A 222 -20.58 -22.50 15.93
C LYS A 222 -21.09 -21.42 14.97
N PHE A 223 -20.21 -20.81 14.18
CA PHE A 223 -20.54 -19.60 13.43
C PHE A 223 -20.54 -19.79 11.91
N LEU A 224 -19.80 -20.77 11.38
CA LEU A 224 -19.61 -20.93 9.95
C LEU A 224 -20.33 -22.16 9.37
N GLU A 225 -21.12 -22.89 10.16
CA GLU A 225 -21.84 -24.09 9.70
C GLU A 225 -22.66 -23.83 8.43
N LYS A 226 -23.29 -22.65 8.32
CA LYS A 226 -24.07 -22.26 7.14
C LYS A 226 -23.20 -22.04 5.90
N ASP A 227 -22.04 -21.40 6.08
CA ASP A 227 -21.12 -21.02 4.99
C ASP A 227 -20.20 -22.19 4.56
N LEU A 228 -20.03 -23.19 5.44
CA LEU A 228 -19.25 -24.40 5.20
C LEU A 228 -20.07 -25.51 4.52
N HIS A 229 -21.36 -25.30 4.26
CA HIS A 229 -22.16 -26.21 3.45
C HIS A 229 -21.71 -26.12 1.98
N TYR A 230 -21.01 -27.14 1.50
CA TYR A 230 -20.57 -27.22 0.11
C TYR A 230 -21.57 -27.99 -0.76
N ARG A 231 -21.64 -27.66 -2.06
CA ARG A 231 -22.42 -28.45 -3.02
C ARG A 231 -21.64 -29.73 -3.31
N ALA A 232 -21.90 -30.78 -2.55
CA ALA A 232 -21.07 -31.99 -2.52
C ALA A 232 -20.87 -32.75 -3.85
N LYS A 233 -21.44 -32.29 -4.97
CA LYS A 233 -21.31 -32.89 -6.31
C LYS A 233 -21.32 -31.86 -7.47
N GLY A 234 -21.02 -30.59 -7.24
CA GLY A 234 -20.99 -29.55 -8.29
C GLY A 234 -19.61 -29.42 -8.96
N ALA A 235 -19.55 -28.75 -10.12
CA ALA A 235 -18.29 -28.37 -10.75
C ALA A 235 -17.39 -27.59 -9.78
N GLY A 236 -16.11 -27.93 -9.78
CA GLY A 236 -15.10 -27.33 -8.94
C GLY A 236 -14.94 -25.83 -9.16
N VAL A 237 -14.85 -25.11 -8.05
CA VAL A 237 -14.64 -23.67 -7.99
C VAL A 237 -13.38 -23.43 -7.16
N GLY A 238 -12.39 -22.79 -7.76
CA GLY A 238 -11.12 -22.51 -7.11
C GLY A 238 -10.50 -21.18 -7.53
N THR A 239 -9.37 -20.89 -6.92
CA THR A 239 -8.54 -19.72 -7.20
C THR A 239 -7.09 -20.15 -7.34
N VAL A 240 -6.42 -19.60 -8.34
CA VAL A 240 -4.97 -19.78 -8.55
C VAL A 240 -4.22 -19.01 -7.48
N LEU A 241 -3.38 -19.70 -6.71
CA LEU A 241 -2.48 -19.08 -5.75
C LEU A 241 -1.18 -18.67 -6.42
N GLU A 242 -0.53 -19.63 -7.07
CA GLU A 242 0.79 -19.46 -7.66
C GLU A 242 0.89 -20.23 -8.97
N ILE A 243 1.81 -19.78 -9.81
CA ILE A 243 2.15 -20.40 -11.08
C ILE A 243 3.61 -20.82 -10.98
N LYS A 244 3.90 -22.10 -11.25
CA LYS A 244 5.25 -22.68 -11.09
C LYS A 244 5.63 -23.55 -12.26
N GLU A 245 6.89 -23.46 -12.66
CA GLU A 245 7.51 -24.42 -13.58
C GLU A 245 7.98 -25.65 -12.81
N GLU A 246 7.46 -26.83 -13.17
CA GLU A 246 7.78 -28.09 -12.53
C GLU A 246 8.46 -29.04 -13.51
N LYS A 247 9.59 -29.62 -13.10
CA LYS A 247 10.35 -30.55 -13.94
C LYS A 247 9.48 -31.76 -14.32
N GLY A 248 9.28 -31.96 -15.62
CA GLY A 248 8.48 -33.05 -16.19
C GLY A 248 6.96 -32.80 -16.25
N LEU A 249 6.46 -31.71 -15.67
CA LEU A 249 5.04 -31.31 -15.75
C LEU A 249 4.84 -30.01 -16.53
N GLY A 250 5.89 -29.20 -16.71
CA GLY A 250 5.82 -27.86 -17.31
C GLY A 250 5.19 -26.86 -16.35
N THR A 251 4.51 -25.86 -16.88
CA THR A 251 3.77 -24.89 -16.08
C THR A 251 2.62 -25.56 -15.30
N THR A 252 2.59 -25.33 -13.99
CA THR A 252 1.57 -25.83 -13.07
C THR A 252 0.95 -24.70 -12.27
N LEU A 253 -0.29 -24.91 -11.82
CA LEU A 253 -0.99 -23.99 -10.92
C LEU A 253 -1.09 -24.60 -9.54
N ASP A 254 -0.69 -23.85 -8.52
CA ASP A 254 -1.08 -24.15 -7.14
C ASP A 254 -2.45 -23.49 -6.92
N VAL A 255 -3.45 -24.26 -6.53
CA VAL A 255 -4.87 -23.87 -6.53
C VAL A 255 -5.49 -24.22 -5.19
N ILE A 256 -6.30 -23.30 -4.64
CA ILE A 256 -7.26 -23.63 -3.58
C ILE A 256 -8.60 -23.90 -4.23
N LEU A 257 -9.05 -25.15 -4.15
CA LEU A 257 -10.41 -25.55 -4.48
C LEU A 257 -11.27 -25.33 -3.24
N TYR A 258 -12.26 -24.46 -3.30
CA TYR A 258 -13.09 -24.08 -2.15
C TYR A 258 -14.57 -24.45 -2.29
N ASP A 259 -15.04 -24.81 -3.49
CA ASP A 259 -16.33 -25.49 -3.68
C ASP A 259 -16.24 -26.55 -4.78
N GLY A 260 -17.19 -27.48 -4.79
CA GLY A 260 -17.32 -28.53 -5.80
C GLY A 260 -16.20 -29.57 -5.82
N GLU A 261 -16.05 -30.23 -6.97
CA GLU A 261 -15.05 -31.27 -7.22
C GLU A 261 -14.27 -31.05 -8.52
N LEU A 262 -13.03 -31.55 -8.54
CA LEU A 262 -12.18 -31.54 -9.73
C LEU A 262 -11.57 -32.92 -9.96
N LYS A 263 -11.58 -33.37 -11.21
CA LYS A 263 -11.04 -34.67 -11.64
C LYS A 263 -9.99 -34.49 -12.73
N VAL A 264 -9.12 -35.49 -12.84
CA VAL A 264 -8.21 -35.59 -13.99
C VAL A 264 -9.05 -35.78 -15.26
N ARG A 265 -8.65 -35.11 -16.35
CA ARG A 265 -9.37 -34.97 -17.64
C ARG A 265 -10.54 -33.98 -17.66
N ASP A 266 -10.90 -33.37 -16.53
CA ASP A 266 -11.86 -32.28 -16.55
C ASP A 266 -11.32 -31.12 -17.37
N THR A 267 -12.22 -30.46 -18.10
CA THR A 267 -11.92 -29.20 -18.76
C THR A 267 -12.04 -28.09 -17.72
N ILE A 268 -11.01 -27.26 -17.62
CA ILE A 268 -10.98 -26.11 -16.72
C ILE A 268 -10.88 -24.82 -17.53
N VAL A 269 -11.48 -23.77 -16.99
CA VAL A 269 -11.34 -22.40 -17.44
C VAL A 269 -10.60 -21.63 -16.35
N VAL A 270 -9.46 -21.04 -16.72
CA VAL A 270 -8.59 -20.28 -15.80
C VAL A 270 -8.50 -18.85 -16.29
N GLY A 271 -8.51 -17.87 -15.38
CA GLY A 271 -8.28 -16.48 -15.78
C GLY A 271 -6.84 -16.27 -16.26
N GLY A 272 -6.71 -15.68 -17.45
CA GLY A 272 -5.41 -15.32 -18.05
C GLY A 272 -5.26 -13.81 -18.21
N SER A 273 -4.06 -13.38 -18.57
CA SER A 273 -3.69 -11.96 -18.75
C SER A 273 -4.47 -11.26 -19.86
N GLU A 274 -4.69 -11.93 -20.99
CA GLU A 274 -5.43 -11.37 -22.14
C GLU A 274 -6.84 -11.93 -22.28
N LYS A 275 -6.99 -13.25 -22.06
CA LYS A 275 -8.26 -13.98 -22.23
C LYS A 275 -8.32 -15.18 -21.29
N PRO A 276 -9.51 -15.69 -20.96
CA PRO A 276 -9.65 -16.94 -20.23
C PRO A 276 -8.97 -18.10 -20.98
N ILE A 277 -8.19 -18.88 -20.24
CA ILE A 277 -7.47 -20.06 -20.72
C ILE A 277 -8.38 -21.27 -20.56
N ILE A 278 -8.60 -22.00 -21.64
CA ILE A 278 -9.42 -23.22 -21.64
C ILE A 278 -8.49 -24.40 -21.87
N THR A 279 -8.42 -25.30 -20.92
CA THR A 279 -7.49 -26.44 -20.99
C THR A 279 -8.03 -27.67 -20.27
N LYS A 280 -7.37 -28.82 -20.45
CA LYS A 280 -7.75 -30.09 -19.80
C LYS A 280 -6.72 -30.49 -18.76
N VAL A 281 -7.19 -30.87 -17.58
CA VAL A 281 -6.34 -31.33 -16.49
C VAL A 281 -5.64 -32.63 -16.87
N ARG A 282 -4.32 -32.62 -16.88
CA ARG A 282 -3.46 -33.79 -17.12
C ARG A 282 -3.18 -34.55 -15.84
N ALA A 283 -2.90 -33.83 -14.76
CA ALA A 283 -2.62 -34.41 -13.46
C ALA A 283 -3.11 -33.51 -12.32
N LEU A 284 -3.54 -34.15 -11.25
CA LEU A 284 -3.82 -33.52 -9.96
C LEU A 284 -2.86 -34.09 -8.93
N LEU A 285 -2.23 -33.20 -8.19
CA LEU A 285 -1.23 -33.51 -7.19
C LEU A 285 -1.70 -32.93 -5.86
N LYS A 286 -1.79 -33.80 -4.84
CA LYS A 286 -2.10 -33.38 -3.48
C LYS A 286 -0.86 -33.53 -2.59
N PRO A 287 -0.57 -32.56 -1.71
CA PRO A 287 0.39 -32.77 -0.63
C PRO A 287 -0.04 -33.96 0.24
N ARG A 288 0.92 -34.67 0.83
CA ARG A 288 0.58 -35.63 1.87
C ARG A 288 0.06 -34.87 3.11
N PRO A 289 -0.81 -35.48 3.94
CA PRO A 289 -1.25 -34.84 5.20
C PRO A 289 -0.04 -34.38 6.02
N LEU A 290 -0.11 -33.19 6.63
CA LEU A 290 0.98 -32.53 7.36
C LEU A 290 2.19 -32.07 6.53
N HIS A 291 2.15 -32.25 5.21
CA HIS A 291 3.13 -31.68 4.28
C HIS A 291 2.49 -30.56 3.46
N GLU A 292 3.29 -29.55 3.14
CA GLU A 292 2.88 -28.44 2.28
C GLU A 292 3.01 -28.81 0.79
N ILE A 293 2.39 -28.02 -0.08
CA ILE A 293 2.57 -28.08 -1.55
C ILE A 293 4.05 -27.92 -1.97
N ARG A 294 4.97 -27.54 -1.08
CA ARG A 294 6.37 -27.22 -1.42
C ARG A 294 7.41 -28.33 -1.24
N SER A 295 7.07 -29.42 -0.54
CA SER A 295 8.07 -30.46 -0.24
C SER A 295 8.37 -31.32 -1.48
N GLU A 296 9.62 -31.33 -1.96
CA GLU A 296 10.08 -32.16 -3.11
C GLU A 296 9.80 -33.66 -2.93
N GLU A 297 9.57 -34.10 -1.69
CA GLU A 297 9.16 -35.47 -1.38
C GLU A 297 7.68 -35.76 -1.72
N LYS A 298 7.49 -36.21 -2.97
CA LYS A 298 6.39 -37.04 -3.50
C LYS A 298 4.98 -36.56 -3.16
N PHE A 299 4.54 -35.53 -3.88
CA PHE A 299 3.12 -35.31 -4.17
C PHE A 299 2.40 -36.62 -4.45
N LYS A 300 1.22 -36.80 -3.87
CA LYS A 300 0.37 -37.94 -4.22
C LYS A 300 -0.44 -37.57 -5.45
N SER A 301 -0.21 -38.29 -6.54
CA SER A 301 -1.11 -38.24 -7.69
C SER A 301 -2.50 -38.74 -7.27
N ILE A 302 -3.50 -37.92 -7.54
CA ILE A 302 -4.90 -38.21 -7.24
C ILE A 302 -5.72 -38.09 -8.52
N LYS A 303 -6.81 -38.86 -8.60
CA LYS A 303 -7.72 -38.83 -9.76
C LYS A 303 -8.88 -37.84 -9.58
N HIS A 304 -9.16 -37.49 -8.31
CA HIS A 304 -10.34 -36.73 -7.90
C HIS A 304 -10.03 -36.03 -6.58
N VAL A 305 -10.53 -34.80 -6.44
CA VAL A 305 -10.47 -34.00 -5.21
C VAL A 305 -11.80 -33.26 -5.01
N THR A 306 -12.15 -33.05 -3.74
CA THR A 306 -13.32 -32.27 -3.31
C THR A 306 -12.85 -31.10 -2.45
N ALA A 307 -13.61 -30.01 -2.48
CA ALA A 307 -13.34 -28.84 -1.65
C ALA A 307 -13.55 -29.12 -0.13
N ALA A 308 -12.87 -28.41 0.77
CA ALA A 308 -11.79 -27.46 0.52
C ALA A 308 -10.44 -28.18 0.47
N SER A 309 -9.61 -27.93 -0.56
CA SER A 309 -8.30 -28.57 -0.69
C SER A 309 -7.32 -27.66 -1.44
N GLY A 310 -6.08 -27.62 -0.95
CA GLY A 310 -4.94 -27.14 -1.73
C GLY A 310 -4.44 -28.24 -2.66
N ILE A 311 -4.32 -27.94 -3.94
CA ILE A 311 -3.90 -28.87 -4.99
C ILE A 311 -2.96 -28.21 -5.96
N LYS A 312 -2.07 -29.00 -6.57
CA LYS A 312 -1.32 -28.59 -7.75
C LYS A 312 -1.97 -29.20 -8.99
N VAL A 313 -2.27 -28.36 -9.97
CA VAL A 313 -2.93 -28.70 -11.23
C VAL A 313 -1.93 -28.57 -12.36
N ALA A 314 -1.71 -29.65 -13.10
CA ALA A 314 -0.90 -29.64 -14.33
C ALA A 314 -1.82 -29.74 -15.55
N ALA A 315 -1.69 -28.81 -16.49
CA ALA A 315 -2.44 -28.75 -17.74
C ALA A 315 -1.60 -28.02 -18.81
N PRO A 316 -1.86 -28.22 -20.11
CA PRO A 316 -1.17 -27.47 -21.15
C PRO A 316 -1.61 -26.00 -21.21
N ASN A 317 -0.74 -25.14 -21.74
CA ASN A 317 -1.01 -23.73 -22.08
C ASN A 317 -1.39 -22.87 -20.86
N LEU A 318 -0.69 -23.05 -19.75
CA LEU A 318 -0.94 -22.33 -18.49
C LEU A 318 -0.02 -21.11 -18.29
N GLU A 319 0.89 -20.82 -19.22
CA GLU A 319 1.92 -19.78 -19.12
C GLU A 319 1.33 -18.37 -18.95
N GLY A 320 0.14 -18.13 -19.52
CA GLY A 320 -0.58 -16.85 -19.44
C GLY A 320 -1.56 -16.74 -18.26
N ALA A 321 -1.62 -17.72 -17.36
CA ALA A 321 -2.50 -17.65 -16.19
C ALA A 321 -2.09 -16.51 -15.26
N LEU A 322 -3.03 -16.01 -14.45
CA LEU A 322 -2.72 -14.97 -13.46
C LEU A 322 -2.83 -15.52 -12.03
N ALA A 323 -1.93 -15.07 -11.16
CA ALA A 323 -2.06 -15.30 -9.72
C ALA A 323 -3.31 -14.56 -9.19
N GLY A 324 -4.07 -15.24 -8.33
CA GLY A 324 -5.38 -14.80 -7.88
C GLY A 324 -6.50 -14.97 -8.91
N ALA A 325 -6.25 -15.51 -10.12
CA ALA A 325 -7.28 -15.75 -11.13
C ALA A 325 -8.31 -16.80 -10.70
N PRO A 326 -9.55 -16.74 -11.22
CA PRO A 326 -10.53 -17.79 -10.95
C PRO A 326 -10.12 -19.03 -11.74
N LEU A 327 -10.31 -20.19 -11.12
CA LEU A 327 -10.35 -21.48 -11.80
C LEU A 327 -11.76 -22.05 -11.66
N ARG A 328 -12.35 -22.43 -12.79
CA ARG A 328 -13.66 -23.08 -12.84
C ARG A 328 -13.55 -24.38 -13.60
N VAL A 329 -14.11 -25.44 -13.04
CA VAL A 329 -14.35 -26.67 -13.81
C VAL A 329 -15.52 -26.40 -14.74
N ALA A 330 -15.34 -26.67 -16.03
CA ALA A 330 -16.40 -26.50 -17.00
C ALA A 330 -17.48 -27.56 -16.76
N ASP A 331 -18.70 -27.08 -16.52
CA ASP A 331 -19.90 -27.90 -16.57
C ASP A 331 -20.24 -28.26 -18.04
N LYS A 332 -21.42 -28.84 -18.28
CA LYS A 332 -21.91 -29.19 -19.64
C LYS A 332 -21.88 -28.01 -20.64
N ASP A 333 -21.94 -26.78 -20.16
CA ASP A 333 -21.85 -25.56 -20.97
C ASP A 333 -20.54 -24.80 -20.66
N ILE A 334 -19.55 -25.00 -21.52
CA ILE A 334 -18.25 -24.33 -21.40
C ILE A 334 -18.35 -22.84 -21.67
N ASN A 335 -19.25 -22.40 -22.55
CA ASN A 335 -19.39 -21.00 -22.93
C ASN A 335 -19.91 -20.18 -21.74
N LYS A 336 -20.83 -20.75 -20.97
CA LYS A 336 -21.27 -20.16 -19.70
C LYS A 336 -20.09 -20.01 -18.73
N THR A 337 -19.28 -21.05 -18.57
CA THR A 337 -18.12 -21.03 -17.67
C THR A 337 -17.08 -19.97 -18.10
N ILE A 338 -16.84 -19.84 -19.40
CA ILE A 338 -15.95 -18.80 -19.97
C ILE A 338 -16.48 -17.41 -19.64
N LYS A 339 -17.79 -17.18 -19.85
CA LYS A 339 -18.41 -15.90 -19.52
C LYS A 339 -18.37 -15.60 -18.03
N GLU A 340 -18.52 -16.59 -17.16
CA GLU A 340 -18.40 -16.42 -15.71
C GLU A 340 -16.97 -16.00 -15.32
N VAL A 341 -15.94 -16.70 -15.82
CA VAL A 341 -14.54 -16.35 -15.56
C VAL A 341 -14.20 -14.97 -16.13
N GLN A 342 -14.67 -14.67 -17.34
CA GLN A 342 -14.45 -13.38 -17.99
C GLN A 342 -15.13 -12.24 -17.22
N PHE A 343 -16.38 -12.42 -16.81
CA PHE A 343 -17.11 -11.46 -15.99
C PHE A 343 -16.41 -11.24 -14.63
N GLU A 344 -15.89 -12.31 -14.01
CA GLU A 344 -15.10 -12.21 -12.78
C GLU A 344 -13.74 -11.52 -12.96
N LEU A 345 -13.15 -11.54 -14.15
CA LEU A 345 -11.95 -10.75 -14.50
C LEU A 345 -12.32 -9.29 -14.81
N GLU A 346 -13.45 -9.05 -15.48
CA GLU A 346 -13.89 -7.71 -15.88
C GLU A 346 -14.50 -6.90 -14.72
N ASN A 347 -15.12 -7.56 -13.72
CA ASN A 347 -15.57 -6.90 -12.49
C ASN A 347 -14.42 -6.44 -11.59
N VAL A 348 -13.18 -6.78 -11.91
CA VAL A 348 -11.97 -6.25 -11.27
C VAL A 348 -11.67 -4.83 -11.73
N LYS A 349 -12.57 -4.15 -12.45
CA LYS A 349 -12.34 -2.78 -12.93
C LYS A 349 -12.03 -1.84 -11.77
N ILE A 350 -10.73 -1.60 -11.61
CA ILE A 350 -10.17 -0.54 -10.80
C ILE A 350 -10.74 0.76 -11.37
N GLU A 351 -11.27 1.59 -10.49
CA GLU A 351 -11.82 2.87 -10.87
C GLU A 351 -10.69 3.74 -11.41
N THR A 352 -10.65 3.88 -12.73
CA THR A 352 -9.67 4.72 -13.41
C THR A 352 -10.27 6.09 -13.74
N SER A 353 -9.40 7.09 -13.80
CA SER A 353 -9.71 8.47 -14.14
C SER A 353 -8.90 8.88 -15.37
N GLU A 354 -9.36 9.89 -16.10
CA GLU A 354 -8.59 10.46 -17.22
C GLU A 354 -7.23 11.03 -16.78
N LYS A 355 -7.11 11.42 -15.51
CA LYS A 355 -5.88 11.89 -14.88
C LYS A 355 -5.63 11.11 -13.60
N GLY A 356 -4.41 10.63 -13.44
CA GLY A 356 -3.99 9.84 -12.28
C GLY A 356 -2.63 9.20 -12.54
N ILE A 357 -2.20 8.36 -11.60
CA ILE A 357 -0.94 7.62 -11.67
C ILE A 357 -1.11 6.24 -12.33
N PHE A 358 -0.01 5.67 -12.81
CA PHE A 358 0.02 4.28 -13.29
C PHE A 358 0.46 3.35 -12.15
N VAL A 359 -0.34 2.33 -11.85
CA VAL A 359 -0.08 1.31 -10.84
C VAL A 359 0.15 -0.06 -11.47
N LYS A 360 1.16 -0.80 -10.99
CA LYS A 360 1.41 -2.20 -11.35
C LYS A 360 1.54 -3.06 -10.10
N ALA A 361 1.14 -4.32 -10.21
CA ALA A 361 1.29 -5.31 -9.13
C ALA A 361 1.57 -6.71 -9.67
N ASP A 362 2.06 -7.60 -8.82
CA ASP A 362 2.40 -8.99 -9.15
C ASP A 362 1.18 -9.90 -9.36
N ALA A 363 0.08 -9.61 -8.68
CA ALA A 363 -1.14 -10.40 -8.71
C ALA A 363 -2.40 -9.51 -8.76
N ILE A 364 -3.51 -10.10 -9.20
CA ILE A 364 -4.78 -9.37 -9.32
C ILE A 364 -5.23 -8.82 -7.96
N GLY A 365 -5.16 -9.61 -6.90
CA GLY A 365 -5.60 -9.16 -5.57
C GLY A 365 -4.69 -8.09 -4.97
N SER A 366 -3.39 -8.17 -5.22
CA SER A 366 -2.44 -7.10 -4.88
C SER A 366 -2.83 -5.78 -5.55
N LEU A 367 -3.19 -5.83 -6.84
CA LEU A 367 -3.60 -4.67 -7.63
C LEU A 367 -4.89 -4.03 -7.10
N GLU A 368 -5.86 -4.83 -6.68
CA GLU A 368 -7.10 -4.34 -6.06
C GLU A 368 -6.86 -3.69 -4.69
N ALA A 369 -5.96 -4.28 -3.89
CA ALA A 369 -5.63 -3.79 -2.57
C ALA A 369 -4.98 -2.40 -2.67
N ILE A 370 -3.93 -2.26 -3.47
CA ILE A 370 -3.29 -0.97 -3.71
C ILE A 370 -4.27 0.04 -4.30
N ALA A 371 -5.12 -0.36 -5.24
CA ALA A 371 -6.08 0.56 -5.84
C ALA A 371 -7.09 1.12 -4.82
N SER A 372 -7.54 0.28 -3.89
CA SER A 372 -8.44 0.72 -2.83
C SER A 372 -7.75 1.64 -1.82
N GLU A 373 -6.50 1.36 -1.45
CA GLU A 373 -5.76 2.22 -0.53
C GLU A 373 -5.44 3.58 -1.15
N LEU A 374 -5.08 3.60 -2.43
CA LEU A 374 -4.93 4.84 -3.19
C LEU A 374 -6.23 5.64 -3.23
N LYS A 375 -7.38 4.97 -3.44
CA LYS A 375 -8.69 5.62 -3.38
C LYS A 375 -8.99 6.22 -2.00
N ASN A 376 -8.69 5.51 -0.91
CA ASN A 376 -8.85 6.01 0.45
C ASN A 376 -7.96 7.23 0.71
N ALA A 377 -6.73 7.22 0.16
CA ALA A 377 -5.80 8.34 0.18
C ALA A 377 -6.16 9.46 -0.83
N GLN A 378 -7.30 9.37 -1.52
CA GLN A 378 -7.77 10.32 -2.54
C GLN A 378 -6.81 10.48 -3.74
N ILE A 379 -6.00 9.46 -4.02
CA ILE A 379 -5.07 9.42 -5.14
C ILE A 379 -5.79 8.76 -6.33
N LYS A 380 -5.87 9.48 -7.44
CA LYS A 380 -6.51 8.98 -8.67
C LYS A 380 -5.59 8.05 -9.44
N ILE A 381 -6.16 6.98 -9.96
CA ILE A 381 -5.45 6.00 -10.79
C ILE A 381 -5.86 6.25 -12.23
N TRP A 382 -4.88 6.36 -13.13
CA TRP A 382 -5.14 6.47 -14.56
C TRP A 382 -5.10 5.11 -15.24
N ARG A 383 -4.16 4.26 -14.83
CA ARG A 383 -3.99 2.91 -15.38
C ARG A 383 -3.54 1.95 -14.28
N ALA A 384 -4.02 0.72 -14.33
CA ALA A 384 -3.67 -0.32 -13.37
C ALA A 384 -3.54 -1.68 -14.06
N GLU A 385 -2.40 -2.36 -13.91
CA GLU A 385 -2.13 -3.62 -14.58
C GLU A 385 -1.36 -4.62 -13.72
N VAL A 386 -1.49 -5.92 -14.05
CA VAL A 386 -0.70 -6.98 -13.42
C VAL A 386 0.54 -7.27 -14.26
N GLY A 387 1.69 -7.40 -13.61
CA GLY A 387 2.97 -7.75 -14.22
C GLY A 387 4.11 -6.80 -13.86
N ASP A 388 5.33 -7.23 -14.19
CA ASP A 388 6.55 -6.45 -14.01
C ASP A 388 6.57 -5.17 -14.87
N LEU A 389 7.41 -4.22 -14.48
CA LEU A 389 7.53 -2.91 -15.11
C LEU A 389 8.36 -3.01 -16.38
N SER A 390 7.71 -2.75 -17.51
CA SER A 390 8.30 -2.81 -18.84
C SER A 390 8.67 -1.43 -19.37
N LYS A 391 9.53 -1.41 -20.39
CA LYS A 391 9.88 -0.17 -21.11
C LYS A 391 8.65 0.54 -21.68
N ARG A 392 7.64 -0.23 -22.11
CA ARG A 392 6.38 0.33 -22.66
C ARG A 392 5.64 1.15 -21.60
N ASP A 393 5.63 0.68 -20.35
CA ASP A 393 4.95 1.35 -19.25
C ASP A 393 5.57 2.72 -18.98
N ILE A 394 6.91 2.81 -18.98
CA ILE A 394 7.62 4.07 -18.74
C ILE A 394 7.36 5.07 -19.87
N ILE A 395 7.45 4.62 -21.13
CA ILE A 395 7.15 5.46 -22.30
C ILE A 395 5.74 6.03 -22.19
N GLU A 396 4.78 5.22 -21.77
CA GLU A 396 3.39 5.65 -21.68
C GLU A 396 3.20 6.74 -20.61
N VAL A 397 3.77 6.54 -19.43
CA VAL A 397 3.73 7.54 -18.33
C VAL A 397 4.42 8.84 -18.75
N GLU A 398 5.51 8.76 -19.52
CA GLU A 398 6.24 9.93 -20.00
C GLU A 398 5.40 10.82 -20.94
N THR A 399 4.42 10.25 -21.65
CA THR A 399 3.50 11.02 -22.51
C THR A 399 2.53 11.92 -21.74
N LEU A 400 2.40 11.73 -20.42
CA LEU A 400 1.51 12.54 -19.59
C LEU A 400 2.00 14.01 -19.54
N LYS A 401 1.06 14.93 -19.79
CA LYS A 401 1.34 16.38 -19.85
C LYS A 401 1.70 16.97 -18.49
N ASP A 402 1.11 16.44 -17.42
CA ASP A 402 1.31 16.93 -16.06
C ASP A 402 2.54 16.22 -15.43
N PRO A 403 3.63 16.96 -15.12
CA PRO A 403 4.83 16.37 -14.52
C PRO A 403 4.56 15.68 -13.17
N PHE A 404 3.56 16.13 -12.40
CA PHE A 404 3.21 15.52 -11.11
C PHE A 404 2.55 14.16 -11.26
N LEU A 405 2.04 13.84 -12.46
CA LEU A 405 1.43 12.55 -12.79
C LEU A 405 2.37 11.61 -13.52
N ARG A 406 3.60 12.02 -13.84
CA ARG A 406 4.64 11.17 -14.45
C ARG A 406 5.27 10.22 -13.42
N VAL A 407 4.39 9.46 -12.77
CA VAL A 407 4.74 8.57 -11.68
C VAL A 407 4.17 7.18 -11.94
N LEU A 408 5.00 6.18 -11.66
CA LEU A 408 4.61 4.79 -11.67
C LEU A 408 4.80 4.20 -10.28
N LEU A 409 3.78 3.50 -9.77
CA LEU A 409 3.83 2.74 -8.53
C LEU A 409 3.85 1.24 -8.84
N GLY A 410 4.88 0.52 -8.41
CA GLY A 410 5.01 -0.92 -8.54
C GLY A 410 4.94 -1.62 -7.19
N PHE A 411 3.89 -2.39 -6.95
CA PHE A 411 3.77 -3.21 -5.75
C PHE A 411 4.27 -4.63 -5.99
N ASN A 412 5.35 -5.02 -5.32
CA ASN A 412 5.99 -6.34 -5.42
C ASN A 412 6.39 -6.75 -6.86
N VAL A 413 6.73 -5.78 -7.70
CA VAL A 413 7.14 -6.00 -9.09
C VAL A 413 8.58 -5.59 -9.31
N LYS A 414 9.23 -6.21 -10.29
CA LYS A 414 10.57 -5.84 -10.73
C LYS A 414 10.51 -4.84 -11.87
N ILE A 415 11.59 -4.08 -12.02
CA ILE A 415 11.84 -3.28 -13.22
C ILE A 415 12.63 -4.17 -14.18
N LEU A 416 12.11 -4.37 -15.39
CA LEU A 416 12.81 -5.15 -16.41
C LEU A 416 14.09 -4.43 -16.86
N PRO A 417 15.16 -5.14 -17.25
CA PRO A 417 16.44 -4.51 -17.57
C PRO A 417 16.38 -3.42 -18.65
N ASP A 418 15.55 -3.62 -19.68
CA ASP A 418 15.33 -2.67 -20.76
C ASP A 418 14.51 -1.44 -20.31
N ALA A 419 13.67 -1.61 -19.29
CA ALA A 419 12.91 -0.55 -18.65
C ALA A 419 13.83 0.29 -17.75
N GLU A 420 14.71 -0.34 -16.98
CA GLU A 420 15.67 0.34 -16.10
C GLU A 420 16.64 1.22 -16.89
N GLU A 421 17.14 0.72 -18.03
CA GLU A 421 18.03 1.49 -18.90
C GLU A 421 17.35 2.73 -19.50
N TYR A 422 16.04 2.64 -19.79
CA TYR A 422 15.24 3.77 -20.28
C TYR A 422 14.89 4.75 -19.15
N LEU A 423 14.57 4.24 -17.96
CA LEU A 423 14.22 5.05 -16.79
C LEU A 423 15.34 6.03 -16.41
N ASN A 424 16.60 5.60 -16.52
CA ASN A 424 17.76 6.46 -16.23
C ASN A 424 17.88 7.68 -17.16
N LYS A 425 17.13 7.72 -18.27
CA LYS A 425 17.12 8.79 -19.27
C LYS A 425 15.81 9.57 -19.29
N SER A 426 14.80 9.17 -18.52
CA SER A 426 13.47 9.79 -18.51
C SER A 426 13.27 10.65 -17.26
N GLU A 427 12.27 11.52 -17.31
CA GLU A 427 11.82 12.32 -16.14
C GLU A 427 10.79 11.57 -15.29
N VAL A 428 10.49 10.30 -15.62
CA VAL A 428 9.47 9.50 -14.94
C VAL A 428 9.99 9.05 -13.58
N LYS A 429 9.17 9.25 -12.53
CA LYS A 429 9.49 8.73 -11.20
C LYS A 429 8.86 7.36 -11.02
N VAL A 430 9.66 6.37 -10.61
CA VAL A 430 9.17 5.02 -10.27
C VAL A 430 9.38 4.78 -8.78
N PHE A 431 8.34 4.28 -8.12
CA PHE A 431 8.42 3.75 -6.75
C PHE A 431 8.09 2.27 -6.80
N THR A 432 8.95 1.45 -6.19
CA THR A 432 8.67 0.02 -5.99
C THR A 432 8.79 -0.33 -4.51
N ASN A 433 7.84 -1.11 -4.02
CA ASN A 433 7.86 -1.57 -2.63
C ASN A 433 7.05 -2.86 -2.47
N ASN A 434 7.33 -3.62 -1.43
CA ASN A 434 6.58 -4.81 -1.03
C ASN A 434 5.55 -4.50 0.07
N VAL A 435 5.45 -3.25 0.54
CA VAL A 435 4.47 -2.77 1.52
C VAL A 435 3.64 -1.62 0.94
N ILE A 436 2.30 -1.75 0.94
CA ILE A 436 1.39 -0.80 0.28
C ILE A 436 1.47 0.59 0.91
N TYR A 437 1.37 0.69 2.24
CA TYR A 437 1.41 1.99 2.93
C TYR A 437 2.73 2.73 2.67
N LYS A 438 3.86 2.01 2.68
CA LYS A 438 5.17 2.64 2.45
C LYS A 438 5.27 3.18 1.03
N LEU A 439 4.72 2.45 0.05
CA LEU A 439 4.65 2.91 -1.34
C LEU A 439 3.82 4.20 -1.49
N ILE A 440 2.68 4.27 -0.78
CA ILE A 440 1.82 5.47 -0.78
C ILE A 440 2.50 6.64 -0.06
N GLU A 441 3.12 6.39 1.09
CA GLU A 441 3.88 7.37 1.87
C GLU A 441 5.04 7.95 1.06
N ASP A 442 5.84 7.10 0.41
CA ASP A 442 6.97 7.51 -0.42
C ASP A 442 6.50 8.37 -1.60
N TYR A 443 5.35 8.04 -2.20
CA TYR A 443 4.73 8.84 -3.24
C TYR A 443 4.23 10.21 -2.74
N GLN A 444 3.52 10.23 -1.60
CA GLN A 444 2.99 11.47 -1.03
C GLN A 444 4.11 12.43 -0.64
N ASN A 445 5.13 11.93 0.05
CA ASN A 445 6.32 12.72 0.41
C ASN A 445 6.96 13.35 -0.82
N TRP A 446 7.12 12.57 -1.90
CA TRP A 446 7.67 13.09 -3.15
C TRP A 446 6.77 14.17 -3.78
N ILE A 447 5.45 13.98 -3.80
CA ILE A 447 4.52 15.00 -4.32
C ILE A 447 4.63 16.30 -3.53
N ASP A 448 4.67 16.22 -2.21
CA ASP A 448 4.73 17.40 -1.35
C ASP A 448 6.05 18.15 -1.54
N GLU A 449 7.16 17.44 -1.68
CA GLU A 449 8.45 18.02 -2.06
C GLU A 449 8.41 18.71 -3.43
N GLN A 450 7.84 18.06 -4.45
CA GLN A 450 7.75 18.65 -5.78
C GLN A 450 6.87 19.90 -5.81
N LYS A 451 5.74 19.89 -5.09
CA LYS A 451 4.87 21.06 -4.94
C LYS A 451 5.60 22.21 -4.26
N ALA A 452 6.31 21.94 -3.15
CA ALA A 452 7.08 22.97 -2.46
C ALA A 452 8.20 23.57 -3.34
N ILE A 453 8.86 22.75 -4.17
CA ILE A 453 9.85 23.23 -5.15
C ILE A 453 9.18 24.11 -6.22
N PHE A 454 8.02 23.68 -6.71
CA PHE A 454 7.27 24.42 -7.72
C PHE A 454 6.76 25.76 -7.19
N GLU A 455 6.18 25.79 -5.99
CA GLU A 455 5.75 27.00 -5.29
C GLU A 455 6.91 27.97 -5.06
N LYS A 456 8.07 27.49 -4.61
CA LYS A 456 9.28 28.32 -4.46
C LYS A 456 9.74 28.91 -5.79
N LYS A 457 9.70 28.14 -6.88
CA LYS A 457 10.05 28.64 -8.22
C LYS A 457 9.10 29.75 -8.65
N ILE A 458 7.79 29.58 -8.47
CA ILE A 458 6.79 30.62 -8.77
C ILE A 458 7.05 31.86 -7.92
N ALA A 459 7.18 31.71 -6.60
CA ALA A 459 7.42 32.82 -5.67
C ALA A 459 8.70 33.60 -6.00
N SER A 460 9.75 32.93 -6.49
CA SER A 460 10.99 33.57 -6.91
C SER A 460 10.90 34.33 -8.25
N ALA A 461 9.94 33.97 -9.11
CA ALA A 461 9.72 34.62 -10.40
C ALA A 461 8.81 35.87 -10.29
N ILE A 462 8.10 36.02 -9.17
CA ILE A 462 7.25 37.20 -8.90
C ILE A 462 8.14 38.42 -8.62
N ILE A 463 7.89 39.49 -9.39
CA ILE A 463 8.58 40.77 -9.23
C ILE A 463 8.06 41.44 -7.96
N ARG A 464 8.96 41.64 -6.99
CA ARG A 464 8.66 42.26 -5.69
C ARG A 464 8.57 43.80 -5.81
N PRO A 465 7.85 44.46 -4.90
CA PRO A 465 7.80 45.93 -4.85
C PRO A 465 9.16 46.52 -4.52
N GLY A 466 9.43 47.68 -5.12
CA GLY A 466 10.61 48.47 -4.80
C GLY A 466 10.37 49.93 -5.16
N ARG A 467 10.84 50.85 -4.33
CA ARG A 467 10.98 52.26 -4.69
C ARG A 467 12.31 52.82 -4.22
N PHE A 468 12.86 53.74 -4.99
CA PHE A 468 14.11 54.39 -4.68
C PHE A 468 14.11 55.84 -5.14
N ARG A 469 14.93 56.66 -4.47
CA ARG A 469 15.15 58.07 -4.82
C ARG A 469 16.45 58.21 -5.58
N ILE A 470 16.45 59.03 -6.63
CA ILE A 470 17.69 59.45 -7.30
C ILE A 470 18.41 60.47 -6.42
N LEU A 471 19.64 60.19 -6.02
CA LEU A 471 20.42 61.07 -5.14
C LEU A 471 20.90 62.32 -5.91
N PRO A 472 20.73 63.53 -5.35
CA PRO A 472 21.27 64.77 -5.93
C PRO A 472 22.79 64.74 -6.07
N ASP A 473 23.33 65.32 -7.13
CA ASP A 473 24.77 65.36 -7.44
C ASP A 473 25.44 63.99 -7.74
N TYR A 474 24.69 62.88 -7.75
CA TYR A 474 25.21 61.53 -8.04
C TYR A 474 24.81 61.01 -9.43
N ILE A 475 24.90 61.86 -10.46
CA ILE A 475 24.72 61.45 -11.85
C ILE A 475 26.07 61.08 -12.47
N PHE A 476 26.31 59.80 -12.69
CA PHE A 476 27.54 59.30 -13.32
C PHE A 476 27.47 59.25 -14.85
N ARG A 477 26.26 59.06 -15.40
CA ARG A 477 26.01 59.08 -16.85
C ARG A 477 24.57 59.50 -17.14
N GLN A 478 24.39 60.43 -18.05
CA GLN A 478 23.07 61.00 -18.35
C GLN A 478 22.17 60.09 -19.20
N SER A 479 22.71 59.24 -20.08
CA SER A 479 21.90 58.32 -20.90
C SER A 479 22.73 57.19 -21.53
N LYS A 480 22.03 56.17 -22.06
CA LYS A 480 22.59 55.01 -22.80
C LYS A 480 23.71 54.22 -22.08
N PRO A 481 23.38 53.46 -21.02
CA PRO A 481 22.24 53.65 -20.11
C PRO A 481 22.52 54.84 -19.17
N ALA A 482 21.48 55.47 -18.61
CA ALA A 482 21.68 56.42 -17.53
C ALA A 482 22.29 55.70 -16.31
N VAL A 483 23.26 56.29 -15.62
CA VAL A 483 23.87 55.72 -14.41
C VAL A 483 23.76 56.76 -13.32
N VAL A 484 22.97 56.44 -12.29
CA VAL A 484 22.63 57.35 -11.19
C VAL A 484 22.85 56.67 -9.84
N GLY A 485 23.31 57.42 -8.85
CA GLY A 485 23.27 56.99 -7.46
C GLY A 485 21.85 57.06 -6.94
N VAL A 486 21.40 56.02 -6.24
CA VAL A 486 20.05 55.94 -5.68
C VAL A 486 20.08 55.47 -4.25
N GLU A 487 19.09 55.90 -3.47
CA GLU A 487 18.77 55.38 -2.14
C GLU A 487 17.49 54.55 -2.24
N VAL A 488 17.54 53.27 -1.85
CA VAL A 488 16.34 52.42 -1.81
C VAL A 488 15.49 52.82 -0.60
N LEU A 489 14.29 53.34 -0.83
CA LEU A 489 13.40 53.84 0.22
C LEU A 489 12.45 52.76 0.75
N GLY A 490 12.12 51.76 -0.07
CA GLY A 490 11.12 50.75 0.26
C GLY A 490 11.22 49.53 -0.63
N GLY A 491 11.05 48.33 -0.05
CA GLY A 491 11.16 47.06 -0.74
C GLY A 491 12.55 46.74 -1.30
N MET A 492 12.59 46.17 -2.50
CA MET A 492 13.82 45.77 -3.16
C MET A 492 13.83 46.07 -4.66
N ILE A 493 15.02 46.32 -5.19
CA ILE A 493 15.26 46.46 -6.63
C ILE A 493 16.21 45.39 -7.15
N LYS A 494 15.92 44.89 -8.36
CA LYS A 494 16.70 43.87 -9.07
C LYS A 494 16.99 44.29 -10.51
N PRO A 495 18.05 43.78 -11.15
CA PRO A 495 18.23 43.93 -12.58
C PRO A 495 17.04 43.35 -13.38
N ASN A 496 16.87 43.85 -14.61
CA ASN A 496 15.84 43.47 -15.57
C ASN A 496 14.38 43.72 -15.14
N VAL A 497 14.15 44.62 -14.18
CA VAL A 497 12.80 45.10 -13.83
C VAL A 497 12.53 46.46 -14.46
N PHE A 498 11.28 46.69 -14.84
CA PHE A 498 10.83 47.97 -15.37
C PHE A 498 10.58 48.97 -14.26
N LEU A 499 10.67 50.25 -14.61
CA LEU A 499 10.49 51.36 -13.69
C LEU A 499 9.35 52.26 -14.17
N MET A 500 8.66 52.85 -13.19
CA MET A 500 7.65 53.87 -13.40
C MET A 500 7.83 55.05 -12.43
N LYS A 501 7.22 56.18 -12.76
CA LYS A 501 7.11 57.36 -11.90
C LYS A 501 5.89 57.32 -10.99
N GLU A 502 5.80 58.28 -10.09
CA GLU A 502 4.63 58.56 -9.25
C GLU A 502 3.35 58.88 -10.04
N ASP A 503 3.47 59.35 -11.28
CA ASP A 503 2.32 59.57 -12.17
C ASP A 503 1.85 58.31 -12.92
N GLY A 504 2.58 57.19 -12.77
CA GLY A 504 2.32 55.90 -13.42
C GLY A 504 2.97 55.74 -14.80
N SER A 505 3.69 56.75 -15.30
CA SER A 505 4.38 56.67 -16.59
C SER A 505 5.60 55.75 -16.51
N ARG A 506 5.77 54.90 -17.54
CA ARG A 506 6.87 53.94 -17.63
C ARG A 506 8.13 54.61 -18.17
N ILE A 507 9.27 54.35 -17.54
CA ILE A 507 10.53 55.07 -17.76
C ILE A 507 11.56 54.24 -18.50
N GLY A 508 11.84 53.04 -18.01
CA GLY A 508 12.96 52.26 -18.48
C GLY A 508 13.12 50.96 -17.71
N ILE A 509 14.26 50.30 -17.92
CA ILE A 509 14.59 49.03 -17.30
C ILE A 509 15.93 49.14 -16.57
N ILE A 510 16.01 48.58 -15.36
CA ILE A 510 17.30 48.44 -14.66
C ILE A 510 18.15 47.42 -15.42
N LYS A 511 19.33 47.82 -15.92
CA LYS A 511 20.32 46.91 -16.52
C LYS A 511 21.25 46.29 -15.50
N GLY A 512 21.59 47.02 -14.44
CA GLY A 512 22.54 46.56 -13.44
C GLY A 512 22.55 47.48 -12.23
N ILE A 513 23.00 46.91 -11.11
CA ILE A 513 23.11 47.57 -9.82
C ILE A 513 24.53 47.33 -9.30
N GLN A 514 25.20 48.38 -8.83
CA GLN A 514 26.57 48.34 -8.34
C GLN A 514 26.69 48.94 -6.94
N GLU A 515 27.39 48.23 -6.06
CA GLU A 515 27.77 48.67 -4.72
C GLU A 515 29.30 48.56 -4.64
N HIS A 516 29.99 49.68 -4.37
CA HIS A 516 31.46 49.75 -4.32
C HIS A 516 32.15 49.09 -5.55
N ASN A 517 31.71 49.41 -6.76
CA ASN A 517 32.20 48.86 -8.04
C ASN A 517 32.02 47.34 -8.22
N LYS A 518 31.18 46.69 -7.40
CA LYS A 518 30.79 45.28 -7.59
C LYS A 518 29.34 45.18 -8.01
N ASN A 519 29.07 44.38 -9.03
CA ASN A 519 27.70 44.07 -9.44
C ASN A 519 27.00 43.25 -8.36
N ILE A 520 25.79 43.67 -7.97
CA ILE A 520 24.95 42.98 -7.00
C ILE A 520 23.64 42.52 -7.67
N SER A 521 23.07 41.43 -7.17
CA SER A 521 21.84 40.84 -7.70
C SER A 521 20.57 41.53 -7.20
N GLU A 522 20.66 42.23 -6.06
CA GLU A 522 19.55 42.98 -5.46
C GLU A 522 20.05 44.06 -4.49
N ALA A 523 19.28 45.15 -4.35
CA ALA A 523 19.45 46.14 -3.29
C ALA A 523 18.13 46.30 -2.51
N LYS A 524 18.22 46.43 -1.19
CA LYS A 524 17.08 46.56 -0.25
C LYS A 524 17.10 47.93 0.42
N VAL A 525 16.03 48.25 1.15
CA VAL A 525 15.85 49.52 1.89
C VAL A 525 17.10 49.95 2.66
N GLY A 526 17.39 51.26 2.57
CA GLY A 526 18.52 51.91 3.25
C GLY A 526 19.86 51.76 2.53
N LYS A 527 19.93 50.99 1.44
CA LYS A 527 21.14 50.91 0.62
C LYS A 527 21.24 52.07 -0.36
N GLU A 528 22.44 52.64 -0.46
CA GLU A 528 22.83 53.58 -1.50
C GLU A 528 23.69 52.86 -2.56
N VAL A 529 23.20 52.79 -3.79
CA VAL A 529 23.81 52.00 -4.87
C VAL A 529 23.78 52.76 -6.19
N ALA A 530 24.71 52.45 -7.09
CA ALA A 530 24.68 52.97 -8.46
C ALA A 530 23.79 52.06 -9.33
N VAL A 531 22.81 52.64 -10.01
CA VAL A 531 21.86 51.91 -10.87
C VAL A 531 22.01 52.36 -12.31
N SER A 532 22.19 51.38 -13.20
CA SER A 532 22.18 51.60 -14.65
C SER A 532 20.76 51.42 -15.18
N ILE A 533 20.16 52.46 -15.73
CA ILE A 533 18.78 52.49 -16.25
C ILE A 533 18.81 52.73 -17.76
N ASP A 534 18.30 51.77 -18.53
CA ASP A 534 18.16 51.87 -19.98
C ASP A 534 16.79 52.43 -20.37
N GLY A 535 16.78 53.36 -21.33
CA GLY A 535 15.59 54.13 -21.73
C GLY A 535 15.67 55.63 -21.42
N PRO A 536 15.77 56.06 -20.14
CA PRO A 536 15.65 57.47 -19.78
C PRO A 536 16.92 58.29 -20.05
N ILE A 537 16.74 59.61 -20.03
CA ILE A 537 17.80 60.61 -20.06
C ILE A 537 17.63 61.45 -18.79
N VAL A 538 18.68 61.51 -17.96
CA VAL A 538 18.67 62.33 -16.74
C VAL A 538 18.61 63.81 -17.11
N GLY A 539 17.72 64.56 -16.47
CA GLY A 539 17.42 65.96 -16.77
C GLY A 539 16.31 66.18 -17.81
N ARG A 540 15.81 65.11 -18.46
CA ARG A 540 14.67 65.18 -19.39
C ARG A 540 13.53 64.23 -19.02
N HIS A 541 13.86 62.97 -18.75
CA HIS A 541 12.89 61.94 -18.42
C HIS A 541 12.90 61.60 -16.93
N ILE A 542 14.05 61.72 -16.27
CA ILE A 542 14.19 61.52 -14.82
C ILE A 542 15.04 62.64 -14.23
N HIS A 543 14.76 63.06 -13.01
CA HIS A 543 15.45 64.18 -12.33
C HIS A 543 16.05 63.76 -10.99
N GLU A 544 17.02 64.52 -10.51
CA GLU A 544 17.55 64.35 -9.16
C GLU A 544 16.46 64.60 -8.11
N GLY A 545 16.48 63.83 -7.02
CA GLY A 545 15.46 63.85 -5.98
C GLY A 545 14.15 63.14 -6.35
N GLU A 546 13.98 62.73 -7.61
CA GLU A 546 12.77 62.03 -8.06
C GLU A 546 12.73 60.58 -7.51
N THR A 547 11.53 60.15 -7.12
CA THR A 547 11.27 58.78 -6.67
C THR A 547 10.75 57.94 -7.82
N LEU A 548 11.37 56.78 -8.04
CA LEU A 548 10.94 55.78 -9.02
C LEU A 548 10.48 54.51 -8.32
N TYR A 549 9.53 53.83 -8.95
CA TYR A 549 8.92 52.59 -8.49
C TYR A 549 9.21 51.47 -9.47
N VAL A 550 9.34 50.24 -8.97
CA VAL A 550 9.32 49.03 -9.80
C VAL A 550 7.94 48.89 -10.42
N ASP A 551 7.88 48.80 -11.74
CA ASP A 551 6.65 48.61 -12.51
C ASP A 551 6.27 47.12 -12.49
N ILE A 552 5.52 46.72 -11.47
CA ILE A 552 5.10 45.33 -11.26
C ILE A 552 4.03 44.96 -12.30
N PRO A 553 4.17 43.85 -13.06
CA PRO A 553 3.11 43.37 -13.94
C PRO A 553 1.84 43.02 -13.17
N GLU A 554 0.67 43.27 -13.75
CA GLU A 554 -0.63 43.03 -13.11
C GLU A 554 -0.78 41.62 -12.53
N LYS A 555 -0.32 40.59 -13.27
CA LYS A 555 -0.34 39.18 -12.79
C LYS A 555 0.47 38.99 -11.50
N HIS A 556 1.60 39.67 -11.39
CA HIS A 556 2.46 39.59 -10.21
C HIS A 556 1.88 40.40 -9.05
N ALA A 557 1.30 41.57 -9.33
CA ALA A 557 0.60 42.36 -8.32
C ALA A 557 -0.58 41.58 -7.72
N LYS A 558 -1.38 40.88 -8.53
CA LYS A 558 -2.46 40.02 -8.05
C LYS A 558 -1.95 38.89 -7.13
N ALA A 559 -0.87 38.22 -7.53
CA ALA A 559 -0.26 37.18 -6.69
C ALA A 559 0.32 37.75 -5.38
N LEU A 560 0.91 38.96 -5.42
CA LEU A 560 1.37 39.66 -4.22
C LEU A 560 0.21 39.99 -3.26
N GLU A 561 -0.90 40.54 -3.78
CA GLU A 561 -2.04 40.94 -2.96
C GLU A 561 -2.83 39.75 -2.40
N GLN A 562 -2.98 38.66 -3.16
CA GLN A 562 -3.84 37.53 -2.79
C GLN A 562 -3.11 36.38 -2.09
N GLU A 563 -1.84 36.14 -2.43
CA GLU A 563 -1.12 34.93 -2.00
C GLU A 563 0.11 35.23 -1.14
N LEU A 564 0.77 36.39 -1.32
CA LEU A 564 2.07 36.68 -0.69
C LEU A 564 2.07 37.89 0.25
N TYR A 565 0.96 38.59 0.44
CA TYR A 565 0.88 39.84 1.23
C TYR A 565 1.39 39.63 2.66
N ASP A 566 0.98 38.55 3.31
CA ASP A 566 1.40 38.19 4.69
C ASP A 566 2.89 37.84 4.81
N THR A 567 3.57 37.56 3.69
CA THR A 567 5.01 37.23 3.66
C THR A 567 5.90 38.44 3.43
N MET A 568 5.32 39.61 3.16
CA MET A 568 6.04 40.84 2.83
C MET A 568 6.48 41.59 4.09
N THR A 569 7.62 42.28 4.02
CA THR A 569 8.05 43.16 5.11
C THR A 569 7.20 44.43 5.16
N ALA A 570 7.19 45.13 6.30
CA ALA A 570 6.39 46.35 6.46
C ALA A 570 6.69 47.42 5.39
N ASP A 571 7.96 47.56 5.00
CA ASP A 571 8.38 48.48 3.95
C ASP A 571 7.97 48.01 2.53
N GLU A 572 7.93 46.70 2.30
CA GLU A 572 7.43 46.12 1.05
C GLU A 572 5.92 46.34 0.92
N ILE A 573 5.17 46.16 2.02
CA ILE A 573 3.72 46.41 2.08
C ILE A 573 3.43 47.87 1.77
N GLU A 574 4.07 48.81 2.48
CA GLU A 574 3.90 50.24 2.24
C GLU A 574 4.22 50.61 0.78
N THR A 575 5.33 50.08 0.25
CA THR A 575 5.74 50.32 -1.14
C THR A 575 4.73 49.77 -2.14
N PHE A 576 4.16 48.60 -1.85
CA PHE A 576 3.17 47.95 -2.68
C PHE A 576 1.82 48.69 -2.68
N GLU A 577 1.37 49.16 -1.52
CA GLU A 577 0.14 49.95 -1.41
C GLU A 577 0.27 51.27 -2.18
N LEU A 578 1.39 51.97 -2.05
CA LEU A 578 1.67 53.16 -2.85
C LEU A 578 1.71 52.87 -4.35
N PHE A 579 2.30 51.74 -4.75
CA PHE A 579 2.31 51.28 -6.13
C PHE A 579 0.88 51.02 -6.65
N LEU A 580 0.05 50.33 -5.86
CA LEU A 580 -1.35 50.07 -6.18
C LEU A 580 -2.15 51.36 -6.30
N ASP A 581 -1.95 52.33 -5.42
CA ASP A 581 -2.59 53.65 -5.49
C ASP A 581 -2.24 54.38 -6.79
N ILE A 582 -0.98 54.31 -7.23
CA ILE A 582 -0.55 54.91 -8.51
C ILE A 582 -1.27 54.24 -9.69
N LYS A 583 -1.34 52.90 -9.72
CA LYS A 583 -2.02 52.17 -10.81
C LYS A 583 -3.53 52.34 -10.79
N ARG A 584 -4.14 52.30 -9.61
CA ARG A 584 -5.60 52.35 -9.42
C ARG A 584 -6.20 53.75 -9.59
N LYS A 585 -5.37 54.81 -9.61
CA LYS A 585 -5.78 56.15 -10.06
C LYS A 585 -6.25 56.18 -11.51
N HIS A 586 -5.66 55.35 -12.37
CA HIS A 586 -5.99 55.29 -13.80
C HIS A 586 -6.91 54.11 -14.16
N ASP A 587 -6.91 53.05 -13.35
CA ASP A 587 -7.80 51.89 -13.50
C ASP A 587 -8.20 51.30 -12.11
N LEU A 588 -9.43 51.60 -11.66
CA LEU A 588 -9.97 51.21 -10.35
C LEU A 588 -10.02 49.68 -10.09
N PHE A 589 -9.93 48.86 -11.14
CA PHE A 589 -9.97 47.40 -11.05
C PHE A 589 -8.61 46.73 -11.25
N TRP A 590 -7.56 47.52 -11.44
CA TRP A 590 -6.22 47.01 -11.70
C TRP A 590 -5.73 46.10 -10.54
N ALA A 591 -5.36 44.87 -10.90
CA ALA A 591 -4.89 43.80 -10.01
C ALA A 591 -5.90 43.25 -8.96
N LYS A 592 -7.21 43.50 -9.10
CA LYS A 592 -8.24 42.88 -8.22
C LYS A 592 -8.58 41.42 -8.56
#